data_AF-A0A0W0ZPL0-F1
#
_entry.id   AF-A0A0W0ZPL0-F1
#
_cell.length_a   1.000
_cell.length_b   1.000
_cell.length_c   1.000
_cell.angle_alpha   90.00
_cell.angle_beta   90.00
_cell.angle_gamma   90.00
#
_symmetry.space_group_name_H-M   'P 1'
#
loop_
_entity.id
_entity.type
_entity.pdbx_description
1 polymer ?
#
loop_
_entity_poly.entity_id
_entity_poly.type
_entity_poly.pdbx_seq_one_letter_code
_entity_poly.pdbx_strand_id
1 'polypeptide(L)'
;MINKKSISTISCAIFLASVSSFANASDLMLNFKKTFCGNQEYLGNAGSKRPHLHCGEKFITYKKASGDHLNIAEQGTCSRTNLVFDDIKANKNAFADYQEIYNALVSFHESGCPNQFALK
;
A
#
# COMPACT_ATOMS: atom_id res chain seq x y z
N MET A 1 -54.40 33.21 45.64
CA MET A 1 -54.41 32.07 44.70
C MET A 1 -53.86 32.56 43.36
N ILE A 2 -53.04 31.74 42.66
CA ILE A 2 -52.33 32.02 41.38
C ILE A 2 -51.01 32.82 41.56
N ASN A 3 -49.84 32.47 41.01
CA ASN A 3 -49.33 31.24 40.40
C ASN A 3 -47.79 31.23 40.46
N LYS A 4 -47.24 30.02 40.47
CA LYS A 4 -45.82 29.66 40.38
C LYS A 4 -45.12 30.35 39.21
N LYS A 5 -43.88 30.83 39.41
CA LYS A 5 -42.86 30.84 38.37
C LYS A 5 -41.61 30.14 38.89
N SER A 6 -41.49 28.90 38.45
CA SER A 6 -40.37 28.01 38.70
C SER A 6 -39.18 28.51 37.87
N ILE A 7 -38.09 28.88 38.54
CA ILE A 7 -36.83 29.24 37.89
C ILE A 7 -36.08 27.92 37.67
N SER A 8 -36.13 27.42 36.44
CA SER A 8 -35.33 26.27 36.02
C SER A 8 -33.98 26.78 35.53
N THR A 9 -32.95 26.65 36.36
CA THR A 9 -31.56 26.91 36.00
C THR A 9 -31.08 25.81 35.05
N ILE A 10 -30.79 26.19 33.80
CA ILE A 10 -30.22 25.32 32.78
C ILE A 10 -28.75 25.09 33.13
N SER A 11 -28.41 23.89 33.61
CA SER A 11 -27.02 23.44 33.76
C SER A 11 -26.37 23.33 32.38
N CYS A 12 -25.40 24.19 32.09
CA CYS A 12 -24.53 24.06 30.94
C CYS A 12 -23.48 22.98 31.26
N ALA A 13 -23.78 21.73 30.88
CA ALA A 13 -22.80 20.65 30.94
C ALA A 13 -21.75 20.88 29.85
N ILE A 14 -20.58 21.37 30.26
CA ILE A 14 -19.39 21.42 29.41
C ILE A 14 -18.89 19.99 29.26
N PHE A 15 -19.29 19.34 28.17
CA PHE A 15 -18.65 18.11 27.71
C PHE A 15 -17.22 18.46 27.28
N LEU A 16 -16.25 18.19 28.16
CA LEU A 16 -14.85 18.11 27.80
C LEU A 16 -14.72 16.97 26.78
N ALA A 17 -14.78 17.33 25.50
CA ALA A 17 -14.43 16.43 24.42
C ALA A 17 -12.99 15.99 24.65
N SER A 18 -12.81 14.71 24.99
CA SER A 18 -11.52 14.07 25.03
C SER A 18 -10.88 14.21 23.66
N VAL A 19 -9.88 15.09 23.55
CA VAL A 19 -8.97 15.10 22.41
C VAL A 19 -8.23 13.76 22.43
N SER A 20 -8.65 12.82 21.59
CA SER A 20 -7.89 11.61 21.32
C SER A 20 -6.51 12.04 20.83
N SER A 21 -5.51 11.94 21.71
CA SER A 21 -4.12 12.19 21.37
C SER A 21 -3.76 11.33 20.17
N PHE A 22 -3.30 12.00 19.11
CA PHE A 22 -2.78 11.36 17.91
C PHE A 22 -1.59 10.50 18.32
N ALA A 23 -1.80 9.19 18.42
CA ALA A 23 -0.70 8.25 18.55
C ALA A 23 0.19 8.40 17.32
N ASN A 24 1.48 8.62 17.55
CA ASN A 24 2.56 8.78 16.59
C ASN A 24 2.30 8.08 15.24
N ALA A 25 2.08 8.85 14.18
CA ALA A 25 1.85 8.37 12.81
C ALA A 25 3.10 7.72 12.16
N SER A 26 4.15 7.47 12.94
CA SER A 26 5.45 6.99 12.50
C SER A 26 5.52 5.46 12.32
N ASP A 27 4.51 4.70 12.77
CA ASP A 27 4.59 3.23 12.88
C ASP A 27 3.71 2.42 11.90
N LEU A 28 2.97 3.05 10.99
CA LEU A 28 2.23 2.29 9.96
C LEU A 28 3.08 2.08 8.70
N MET A 29 4.11 1.22 8.79
CA MET A 29 4.78 0.70 7.59
C MET A 29 3.77 -0.10 6.76
N LEU A 30 3.56 0.29 5.49
CA LEU A 30 2.62 -0.39 4.59
C LEU A 30 3.12 -1.81 4.29
N ASN A 31 2.38 -2.86 4.65
CA ASN A 31 2.78 -4.23 4.29
C ASN A 31 2.52 -4.48 2.80
N PHE A 32 3.54 -4.36 1.95
CA PHE A 32 3.38 -4.45 0.50
C PHE A 32 2.86 -5.79 0.01
N LYS A 33 3.37 -6.89 0.57
CA LYS A 33 2.89 -8.25 0.29
C LYS A 33 1.37 -8.38 0.52
N LYS A 34 0.86 -7.86 1.64
CA LYS A 34 -0.57 -7.90 1.96
C LYS A 34 -1.38 -6.92 1.11
N THR A 35 -0.89 -5.69 0.94
CA THR A 35 -1.64 -4.61 0.28
C THR A 35 -1.74 -4.81 -1.22
N PHE A 36 -0.67 -5.25 -1.88
CA PHE A 36 -0.59 -5.27 -3.34
C PHE A 36 -0.51 -6.67 -3.96
N CYS A 37 -0.10 -7.68 -3.19
CA CYS A 37 0.20 -9.01 -3.74
C CYS A 37 -0.72 -10.12 -3.20
N GLY A 38 -1.87 -9.79 -2.61
CA GLY A 38 -2.81 -10.80 -2.10
C GLY A 38 -2.20 -11.73 -1.05
N ASN A 39 -1.17 -11.25 -0.32
CA ASN A 39 -0.36 -12.02 0.62
C ASN A 39 0.46 -13.18 -0.01
N GLN A 40 0.67 -13.18 -1.34
CA GLN A 40 1.58 -14.09 -2.02
C GLN A 40 3.01 -13.56 -1.99
N GLU A 41 3.99 -14.46 -1.93
CA GLU A 41 5.41 -14.08 -2.01
C GLU A 41 5.86 -13.85 -3.46
N TYR A 42 5.28 -14.56 -4.42
CA TYR A 42 5.63 -14.46 -5.84
C TYR A 42 4.36 -14.32 -6.67
N LEU A 43 4.35 -13.37 -7.62
CA LEU A 43 3.29 -13.23 -8.62
C LEU A 43 3.82 -13.45 -10.04
N GLY A 44 2.95 -13.93 -10.92
CA GLY A 44 3.25 -14.16 -12.34
C GLY A 44 3.94 -15.48 -12.63
N ASN A 45 5.01 -15.80 -11.91
CA ASN A 45 5.59 -17.14 -11.87
C ASN A 45 6.00 -17.47 -10.42
N ALA A 46 6.16 -18.76 -10.11
CA ALA A 46 6.71 -19.20 -8.83
C ALA A 46 8.17 -18.73 -8.66
N GLY A 47 8.66 -18.59 -7.42
CA GLY A 47 9.99 -18.07 -7.13
C GLY A 47 11.18 -18.82 -7.78
N SER A 48 11.00 -20.10 -8.13
CA SER A 48 12.00 -20.88 -8.87
C SER A 48 12.06 -20.56 -10.37
N LYS A 49 11.05 -19.88 -10.92
CA LYS A 49 10.92 -19.56 -12.35
C LYS A 49 10.86 -18.05 -12.56
N ARG A 50 11.67 -17.56 -13.49
CA ARG A 50 11.70 -16.14 -13.88
C ARG A 50 10.98 -15.95 -15.21
N PRO A 51 10.43 -14.76 -15.51
CA PRO A 51 10.35 -13.57 -14.64
C PRO A 51 9.23 -13.64 -13.59
N HIS A 52 9.36 -12.94 -12.45
CA HIS A 52 8.28 -12.85 -11.44
C HIS A 52 8.39 -11.56 -10.61
N LEU A 53 7.30 -11.22 -9.93
CA LEU A 53 7.30 -10.18 -8.90
C LEU A 53 7.51 -10.84 -7.52
N HIS A 54 8.58 -10.48 -6.80
CA HIS A 54 8.82 -10.91 -5.43
C HIS A 54 8.27 -9.85 -4.47
N CYS A 55 7.29 -10.24 -3.67
CA CYS A 55 6.60 -9.38 -2.73
C CYS A 55 7.00 -9.71 -1.28
N GLY A 56 7.71 -8.79 -0.65
CA GLY A 56 7.96 -8.80 0.79
C GLY A 56 7.05 -7.81 1.52
N GLU A 57 7.13 -7.79 2.84
CA GLU A 57 6.39 -6.79 3.63
C GLU A 57 6.90 -5.36 3.35
N LYS A 58 8.20 -5.24 3.04
CA LYS A 58 8.91 -3.96 2.91
C LYS A 58 9.47 -3.67 1.52
N PHE A 59 9.30 -4.60 0.60
CA PHE A 59 9.82 -4.46 -0.77
C PHE A 59 8.88 -5.10 -1.78
N ILE A 60 8.94 -4.61 -3.01
CA ILE A 60 8.39 -5.29 -4.18
C ILE A 60 9.49 -5.24 -5.24
N THR A 61 9.95 -6.40 -5.70
CA THR A 61 11.06 -6.49 -6.64
C THR A 61 10.66 -7.30 -7.86
N TYR A 62 10.80 -6.72 -9.03
CA TYR A 62 10.65 -7.44 -10.28
C TYR A 62 11.95 -8.15 -10.63
N LYS A 63 11.88 -9.47 -10.78
CA LYS A 63 12.98 -10.32 -11.21
C LYS A 63 12.83 -10.63 -12.68
N LYS A 64 13.73 -10.07 -13.49
CA LYS A 64 13.73 -10.22 -14.95
C LYS A 64 14.10 -11.64 -15.36
N ALA A 65 13.82 -12.00 -16.61
CA ALA A 65 14.28 -13.26 -17.20
C ALA A 65 15.81 -13.42 -17.16
N SER A 66 16.56 -12.31 -17.30
CA SER A 66 18.03 -12.26 -17.16
C SER A 66 18.53 -12.63 -15.76
N GLY A 67 17.67 -12.54 -14.75
CA GLY A 67 18.03 -12.71 -13.34
C GLY A 67 18.20 -11.40 -12.57
N ASP A 68 18.24 -10.26 -13.26
CA ASP A 68 18.37 -8.95 -12.63
C ASP A 68 17.15 -8.61 -11.77
N HIS A 69 17.38 -7.84 -10.73
CA HIS A 69 16.37 -7.36 -9.79
C HIS A 69 16.11 -5.88 -9.98
N LEU A 70 14.84 -5.49 -10.05
CA LEU A 70 14.41 -4.10 -10.03
C LEU A 70 13.41 -3.91 -8.88
N ASN A 71 13.88 -3.35 -7.76
CA ASN A 71 13.01 -3.03 -6.63
C ASN A 71 12.17 -1.79 -6.95
N ILE A 72 10.85 -1.93 -7.07
CA ILE A 72 9.96 -0.82 -7.46
C ILE A 72 9.52 0.05 -6.27
N ALA A 73 9.90 -0.33 -5.04
CA ALA A 73 9.59 0.42 -3.82
C ALA A 73 10.78 1.29 -3.32
N GLU A 74 11.87 1.36 -4.09
CA GLU A 74 13.02 2.25 -3.86
C GLU A 74 12.85 3.62 -4.53
N GLN A 75 13.80 4.54 -4.34
CA GLN A 75 13.77 5.87 -4.98
C GLN A 75 13.50 5.77 -6.50
N GLY A 76 12.59 6.62 -7.00
CA GLY A 76 12.11 6.57 -8.39
C GLY A 76 11.00 5.53 -8.63
N THR A 77 10.25 5.15 -7.59
CA THR A 77 9.21 4.11 -7.58
C THR A 77 8.32 4.08 -8.82
N CYS A 78 7.61 5.16 -9.17
CA CYS A 78 6.70 5.15 -10.32
C CYS A 78 7.40 4.92 -11.65
N SER A 79 8.57 5.55 -11.87
CA SER A 79 9.34 5.33 -13.10
C SER A 79 9.79 3.87 -13.22
N ARG A 80 10.23 3.27 -12.11
CA ARG A 80 10.61 1.86 -12.05
C ARG A 80 9.42 0.93 -12.28
N THR A 81 8.25 1.24 -11.71
CA THR A 81 7.01 0.51 -11.97
C THR A 81 6.62 0.56 -13.45
N ASN A 82 6.76 1.72 -14.11
CA ASN A 82 6.50 1.85 -15.54
C ASN A 82 7.43 0.98 -16.40
N LEU A 83 8.72 0.91 -16.05
CA LEU A 83 9.66 -0.01 -16.71
C LEU A 83 9.23 -1.47 -16.57
N VAL A 84 8.70 -1.86 -15.42
CA VAL A 84 8.14 -3.21 -15.24
C VAL A 84 6.89 -3.39 -16.09
N PHE A 85 5.97 -2.42 -16.13
CA PHE A 85 4.79 -2.49 -16.99
C PHE A 85 5.13 -2.73 -18.45
N ASP A 86 6.10 -1.99 -18.98
CA ASP A 86 6.53 -2.11 -20.37
C ASP A 86 7.09 -3.52 -20.65
N ASP A 87 7.93 -4.02 -19.75
CA ASP A 87 8.53 -5.36 -19.88
C ASP A 87 7.49 -6.48 -19.81
N ILE A 88 6.57 -6.45 -18.85
CA ILE A 88 5.56 -7.51 -18.73
C ILE A 88 4.55 -7.48 -19.87
N LYS A 89 4.22 -6.29 -20.40
CA LYS A 89 3.31 -6.13 -21.55
C LYS A 89 3.94 -6.63 -22.84
N ALA A 90 5.26 -6.45 -23.00
CA ALA A 90 6.01 -6.98 -24.12
C ALA A 90 6.16 -8.51 -24.05
N ASN A 91 6.19 -9.09 -22.84
CA ASN A 91 6.51 -10.51 -22.60
C ASN A 91 5.38 -11.31 -21.94
N LYS A 92 4.11 -11.05 -22.28
CA LYS A 92 2.93 -11.64 -21.61
C LYS A 92 2.99 -13.18 -21.46
N ASN A 93 3.51 -13.87 -22.48
CA ASN A 93 3.59 -15.33 -22.50
C ASN A 93 4.69 -15.91 -21.59
N ALA A 94 5.52 -15.07 -20.97
CA ALA A 94 6.55 -15.51 -20.03
C ALA A 94 6.00 -15.84 -18.64
N PHE A 95 4.74 -15.49 -18.34
CA PHE A 95 4.11 -15.63 -17.04
C PHE A 95 3.09 -16.77 -17.03
N ALA A 96 3.05 -17.53 -15.94
CA ALA A 96 1.95 -18.45 -15.67
C ALA A 96 0.65 -17.69 -15.38
N ASP A 97 0.75 -16.56 -14.67
CA ASP A 97 -0.38 -15.66 -14.39
C ASP A 97 0.00 -14.19 -14.65
N TYR A 98 -0.10 -13.79 -15.91
CA TYR A 98 0.13 -12.39 -16.30
C TYR A 98 -0.83 -11.41 -15.60
N GLN A 99 -2.08 -11.82 -15.34
CA GLN A 99 -3.09 -10.90 -14.82
C GLN A 99 -2.80 -10.55 -13.36
N GLU A 100 -2.34 -11.51 -12.57
CA GLU A 100 -1.97 -11.32 -11.17
C GLU A 100 -0.84 -10.30 -11.01
N ILE A 101 0.27 -10.46 -11.74
CA ILE A 101 1.38 -9.50 -11.71
C ILE A 101 0.95 -8.12 -12.23
N TYR A 102 0.14 -8.07 -13.29
CA TYR A 102 -0.36 -6.81 -13.84
C TYR A 102 -1.22 -6.05 -12.83
N ASN A 103 -2.16 -6.73 -12.17
CA ASN A 103 -3.06 -6.13 -11.17
C ASN A 103 -2.28 -5.59 -9.95
N ALA A 104 -1.27 -6.32 -9.50
CA ALA A 104 -0.42 -5.85 -8.40
C ALA A 104 0.33 -4.57 -8.75
N LEU A 105 0.87 -4.48 -9.97
CA LEU A 105 1.55 -3.27 -10.46
C LEU A 105 0.58 -2.10 -10.65
N VAL A 106 -0.65 -2.36 -11.12
CA VAL A 106 -1.71 -1.33 -11.23
C VAL A 106 -2.05 -0.80 -9.85
N SER A 107 -2.34 -1.68 -8.89
CA SER A 107 -2.67 -1.27 -7.52
C SER A 107 -1.52 -0.50 -6.87
N PHE A 108 -0.28 -0.95 -7.04
CA PHE A 108 0.90 -0.23 -6.55
C PHE A 108 1.03 1.16 -7.18
N HIS A 109 0.83 1.28 -8.50
CA HIS A 109 0.90 2.54 -9.21
C HIS A 109 -0.23 3.50 -8.83
N GLU A 110 -1.48 3.03 -8.74
CA GLU A 110 -2.66 3.81 -8.35
C GLU A 110 -2.59 4.30 -6.89
N SER A 111 -1.85 3.60 -6.03
CA SER A 111 -1.56 4.04 -4.67
C SER A 111 -0.47 5.13 -4.57
N GLY A 112 -0.01 5.66 -5.71
CA GLY A 112 1.03 6.69 -5.77
C GLY A 112 2.46 6.15 -5.64
N CYS A 113 2.67 4.86 -5.92
CA CYS A 113 3.98 4.20 -5.91
C CYS A 113 4.73 4.40 -4.57
N PRO A 114 4.18 3.88 -3.46
CA PRO A 114 4.69 4.17 -2.13
C PRO A 114 6.15 3.73 -1.96
N ASN A 115 6.93 4.58 -1.31
CA ASN A 115 8.33 4.33 -0.96
C ASN A 115 8.48 4.36 0.55
N GLN A 116 8.82 3.22 1.16
CA GLN A 116 8.98 3.11 2.61
C GLN A 116 10.20 3.88 3.16
N PHE A 117 11.10 4.33 2.29
CA PHE A 117 12.32 5.04 2.65
C PHE A 117 12.30 6.51 2.20
N ALA A 118 11.18 7.04 1.70
CA ALA A 118 11.10 8.42 1.21
C ALA A 118 11.11 9.51 2.29
N LEU A 119 11.25 9.15 3.58
CA LEU A 119 11.29 10.08 4.71
C LEU A 119 12.42 9.76 5.71
N LYS A 120 13.62 9.48 5.21
CA LYS A 120 14.85 9.56 6.03
C LYS A 120 15.83 10.53 5.43
#